data_AF-A0A8S3DNB6-F1
#
_entry.id   AF-A0A8S3DNB6-F1
#
_cell.length_a   1.000
_cell.length_b   1.000
_cell.length_c   1.000
_cell.angle_alpha   90.00
_cell.angle_beta   90.00
_cell.angle_gamma   90.00
#
_symmetry.space_group_name_H-M   'P 1'
#
loop_
_entity.id
_entity.type
_entity.pdbx_description
1 polymer ?
#
loop_
_entity_poly.entity_id
_entity_poly.type
_entity_poly.pdbx_seq_one_letter_code
_entity_poly.pdbx_strand_id
1 'polypeptide(L)' 'SPNRERKIIFATNVAETSITIDGIRHVIDSGMVKEMMWDPQSKTRALKVGYTTQSSVMQRRGRAGRTAIGK' A
#
# COMPACT_ATOMS: atom_id res chain seq x y z
N SER A 1 -24.15 18.51 -10.14
CA SER A 1 -23.99 17.83 -8.84
C SER A 1 -22.55 17.39 -8.71
N PRO A 2 -21.85 17.64 -7.59
CA PRO A 2 -20.42 17.30 -7.48
C PRO A 2 -20.27 15.78 -7.70
N ASN A 3 -19.32 15.42 -8.56
CA ASN A 3 -19.22 14.14 -9.26
C ASN A 3 -19.64 12.91 -8.44
N ARG A 4 -20.64 12.19 -8.95
CA ARG A 4 -21.12 10.89 -8.42
C ARG A 4 -20.15 9.73 -8.67
N GLU A 5 -19.00 10.00 -9.29
CA GLU A 5 -18.05 8.98 -9.72
C GLU A 5 -17.07 8.62 -8.60
N ARG A 6 -16.81 7.32 -8.45
CA ARG A 6 -15.89 6.80 -7.44
C ARG A 6 -14.46 6.90 -7.95
N LYS A 7 -13.61 7.64 -7.22
CA LYS A 7 -12.16 7.65 -7.45
C LYS A 7 -11.57 6.30 -7.03
N ILE A 8 -10.87 5.63 -7.95
CA ILE A 8 -10.13 4.39 -7.69
C ILE A 8 -8.65 4.67 -7.98
N ILE A 9 -7.78 4.26 -7.05
CA ILE A 9 -6.33 4.46 -7.17
C ILE A 9 -5.66 3.10 -7.01
N PHE A 10 -4.81 2.78 -7.99
CA PHE A 10 -3.89 1.64 -7.91
C PHE A 10 -2.53 2.16 -7.45
N ALA A 11 -2.00 1.58 -6.38
CA ALA A 11 -0.73 1.99 -5.81
C ALA A 11 0.11 0.79 -5.38
N THR A 12 1.41 0.98 -5.34
CA THR A 12 2.36 0.06 -4.71
C THR A 12 2.54 0.44 -3.24
N ASN A 13 3.48 -0.23 -2.55
CA ASN A 13 3.89 0.12 -1.18
C ASN A 13 4.37 1.57 -1.01
N VAL A 14 4.55 2.36 -2.07
CA VAL A 14 4.78 3.81 -1.99
C VAL A 14 3.65 4.55 -1.25
N ALA A 15 2.41 4.07 -1.34
CA ALA A 15 1.28 4.66 -0.63
C ALA A 15 1.32 4.43 0.90
N GLU A 16 2.19 3.55 1.39
CA GLU A 16 2.37 3.25 2.81
C GLU A 16 2.88 4.49 3.57
N THR A 17 3.93 5.13 3.04
CA THR A 17 4.66 6.18 3.74
C THR A 17 4.63 7.54 3.04
N SER A 18 4.56 7.61 1.72
CA SER A 18 5.01 8.83 1.01
C SER A 18 3.91 9.72 0.42
N ILE A 19 2.65 9.28 0.33
CA ILE A 19 1.61 10.05 -0.39
C ILE A 19 0.29 10.07 0.37
N THR A 20 -0.10 11.23 0.91
CA THR A 20 -1.45 11.44 1.44
C THR A 20 -2.40 11.71 0.28
N ILE A 21 -3.48 10.94 0.20
CA ILE A 21 -4.55 11.16 -0.77
C ILE A 21 -5.82 11.41 0.02
N ASP A 22 -6.43 12.57 -0.19
CA ASP A 22 -7.65 12.93 0.51
C ASP A 22 -8.84 12.10 0.03
N GLY A 23 -9.75 11.79 0.96
CA GLY A 23 -11.00 11.11 0.67
C GLY A 23 -10.91 9.59 0.48
N ILE A 24 -9.78 8.95 0.83
CA ILE A 24 -9.69 7.48 0.84
C ILE A 24 -10.56 6.90 1.97
N ARG A 25 -11.60 6.16 1.58
CA ARG A 25 -12.53 5.49 2.51
C ARG A 25 -12.30 4.00 2.66
N HIS A 26 -11.70 3.36 1.65
CA HIS A 26 -11.45 1.92 1.63
C HIS A 26 -10.06 1.66 1.08
N VAL A 27 -9.39 0.65 1.65
CA VAL A 27 -8.10 0.14 1.18
C VAL A 27 -8.29 -1.35 0.95
N ILE A 28 -7.88 -1.82 -0.23
CA ILE A 28 -7.77 -3.24 -0.56
C ILE A 28 -6.28 -3.54 -0.65
N ASP A 29 -5.80 -4.45 0.20
CA ASP A 29 -4.39 -4.83 0.28
C ASP A 29 -4.24 -6.31 -0.08
N SER A 30 -3.33 -6.61 -1.01
CA SER A 30 -2.99 -7.99 -1.38
C SER A 30 -2.09 -8.67 -0.35
N GLY A 31 -1.50 -7.90 0.58
CA GLY A 31 -0.48 -8.37 1.50
C GLY A 31 0.86 -8.66 0.83
N MET A 32 1.02 -8.39 -0.47
CA MET A 32 2.26 -8.62 -1.20
C MET A 32 3.05 -7.32 -1.42
N VAL A 33 4.36 -7.47 -1.61
CA VAL A 33 5.28 -6.41 -1.97
C VAL A 33 6.35 -6.94 -2.91
N LYS A 34 6.86 -6.08 -3.79
CA LYS A 34 8.07 -6.35 -4.58
C LYS A 34 9.19 -5.48 -4.03
N GLU A 35 10.18 -6.11 -3.43
CA GLU A 35 11.26 -5.42 -2.73
C GLU A 35 12.64 -5.92 -3.14
N MET A 36 13.63 -5.05 -2.97
CA MET A 36 15.03 -5.37 -3.25
C MET A 36 15.58 -6.26 -2.14
N MET A 37 15.82 -7.52 -2.45
CA MET A 37 16.45 -8.48 -1.54
C MET A 37 17.88 -8.78 -1.96
N TRP A 38 18.75 -8.91 -0.96
CA TRP A 38 20.11 -9.40 -1.15
C TRP A 38 20.12 -10.92 -1.29
N ASP A 39 20.81 -11.41 -2.30
CA ASP A 39 21.06 -12.83 -2.50
C ASP A 39 22.54 -13.14 -2.21
N PRO A 40 22.85 -13.85 -1.11
CA PRO A 40 24.23 -14.12 -0.73
C PRO A 40 24.92 -15.13 -1.67
N GLN A 41 24.16 -15.96 -2.39
CA GLN A 41 24.71 -16.97 -3.29
C GLN A 41 25.20 -16.32 -4.59
N SER A 42 24.40 -15.44 -5.18
CA SER A 42 24.79 -14.71 -6.40
C SER A 42 25.57 -13.42 -6.11
N LYS A 43 25.66 -12.99 -4.84
CA LYS A 43 26.23 -11.70 -4.42
C LYS A 43 25.61 -10.50 -5.15
N THR A 44 24.31 -10.58 -5.42
CA THR A 44 23.58 -9.52 -6.12
C THR A 44 22.30 -9.16 -5.38
N ARG A 45 21.69 -8.02 -5.75
CA ARG A 45 20.35 -7.66 -5.33
C ARG A 45 19.36 -7.95 -6.45
N ALA A 46 18.19 -8.45 -6.07
CA ALA A 46 17.10 -8.68 -7.01
C ALA A 46 15.77 -8.22 -6.41
N LEU A 47 14.87 -7.74 -7.28
CA LEU A 47 13.49 -7.51 -6.89
C LEU A 47 12.76 -8.85 -6.81
N LYS A 48 12.35 -9.29 -5.62
CA LYS A 48 11.48 -10.47 -5.50
C LYS A 48 10.13 -10.07 -4.91
N VAL A 49 9.10 -10.80 -5.30
CA VAL A 49 7.73 -10.64 -4.79
C VAL A 49 7.58 -11.56 -3.57
N GLY A 50 7.00 -11.04 -2.50
CA GLY A 50 6.74 -11.80 -1.28
C GLY A 50 5.65 -11.15 -0.44
N TYR A 51 5.32 -11.79 0.69
CA TYR A 51 4.41 -11.19 1.66
C TYR A 51 5.08 -10.04 2.40
N THR A 52 4.32 -8.98 2.61
CA THR A 52 4.74 -7.85 3.44
C THR A 52 4.54 -8.16 4.92
N THR A 53 5.13 -7.34 5.78
CA THR A 53 5.03 -7.54 7.23
C THR A 53 3.64 -7.19 7.76
N GLN A 54 3.27 -7.76 8.91
CA GLN A 54 2.01 -7.42 9.56
C GLN A 54 1.92 -5.92 9.89
N SER A 55 3.03 -5.31 10.32
CA SER A 55 3.08 -3.87 10.63
C SER A 55 2.84 -3.01 9.38
N SER A 56 3.38 -3.41 8.22
CA SER A 56 3.12 -2.74 6.94
C SER A 56 1.65 -2.82 6.54
N VAL A 57 1.02 -4.00 6.64
CA VAL A 57 -0.43 -4.13 6.38
C VAL A 57 -1.26 -3.23 7.31
N MET A 58 -0.89 -3.16 8.59
CA MET A 58 -1.58 -2.29 9.56
C MET A 58 -1.44 -0.80 9.20
N GLN A 59 -0.27 -0.36 8.74
CA GLN A 59 -0.05 1.01 8.28
C GLN A 59 -0.87 1.33 7.03
N ARG A 60 -0.95 0.40 6.07
CA ARG A 60 -1.74 0.54 4.84
C ARG A 60 -3.24 0.62 5.15
N ARG A 61 -3.74 -0.21 6.06
CA ARG A 61 -5.12 -0.15 6.56
C ARG A 61 -5.46 1.23 7.13
N GLY A 62 -4.53 1.83 7.89
CA GLY A 62 -4.71 3.16 8.49
C GLY A 62 -4.86 4.32 7.49
N ARG A 63 -4.70 4.09 6.18
CA ARG A 63 -4.97 5.09 5.14
C ARG A 63 -6.46 5.26 4.87
N ALA A 64 -7.27 4.22 5.08
CA ALA A 64 -8.73 4.36 5.17
C ALA A 64 -9.08 4.78 6.59
N GLY A 65 -9.49 6.04 6.77
CA GLY A 65 -9.94 6.53 8.09
C GLY A 65 -9.39 7.90 8.51
N ARG A 66 -8.48 8.51 7.73
CA ARG A 66 -7.96 9.86 8.07
C ARG A 66 -8.97 10.99 7.94
N THR A 67 -10.12 10.79 7.29
CA THR A 67 -11.09 11.85 7.00
C THR A 67 -12.55 11.51 7.32
N ALA A 68 -12.85 10.30 7.79
CA ALA A 68 -14.15 9.88 8.32
C ALA A 68 -14.00 8.51 9.01
N ILE A 69 -14.95 8.11 9.88
CA ILE A 69 -15.04 6.76 10.45
C ILE A 69 -15.10 5.76 9.29
N GLY A 70 -13.99 5.07 9.03
CA GLY A 70 -13.86 4.08 7.96
C GLY A 70 -14.30 2.70 8.42
N LYS A 71 -14.81 1.89 7.48
CA LYS A 71 -14.94 0.43 7.61
C LYS A 71 -13.80 -0.24 6.85
#